data_AF-A0A2D8ULH5-F1
#
_entry.id   AF-A0A2D8ULH5-F1
#
_cell.length_a   1.000
_cell.length_b   1.000
_cell.length_c   1.000
_cell.angle_alpha   90.00
_cell.angle_beta   90.00
_cell.angle_gamma   90.00
#
_symmetry.space_group_name_H-M   'P 1'
#
loop_
_entity.id
_entity.type
_entity.pdbx_description
1 polymer ?
#
loop_
_entity_poly.entity_id
_entity_poly.type
_entity_poly.pdbx_seq_one_letter_code
_entity_poly.pdbx_strand_id
1 'polypeptide(L)'
;MTLHKVLKYLAIVIGVIGLVLLARIIIAGDDAIEASADTQASVLAPFMFLSYFVMAAVILLVVISVVKDLIHGDIKKTLMSIGAFAVIVLAGYLMASPDLPPGVDATEVSASGSQWVGAGLIIFYILAAVAIGAMIFSGVKKLGK
;
A
#
# COMPACT_ATOMS: atom_id res chain seq x y z
N MET A 1 -7.78 28.22 11.70
CA MET A 1 -8.34 26.86 11.51
C MET A 1 -7.34 25.83 12.02
N THR A 2 -7.77 24.75 12.67
CA THR A 2 -6.84 23.66 13.02
C THR A 2 -6.42 22.93 11.74
N LEU A 3 -5.15 22.53 11.63
CA LEU A 3 -4.59 21.83 10.46
C LEU A 3 -5.45 20.61 10.04
N HIS A 4 -5.97 19.89 11.04
CA HIS A 4 -6.91 18.79 10.86
C HIS A 4 -8.20 19.19 10.10
N LYS A 5 -8.77 20.36 10.38
CA LYS A 5 -9.97 20.83 9.67
C LYS A 5 -9.65 21.12 8.19
N VAL A 6 -8.50 21.72 7.92
CA VAL A 6 -8.06 22.04 6.54
C VAL A 6 -7.87 20.76 5.72
N LEU A 7 -7.12 19.79 6.26
CA LEU A 7 -6.90 18.48 5.60
C LEU A 7 -8.21 17.73 5.38
N LYS A 8 -9.13 17.75 6.36
CA LYS A 8 -10.44 17.11 6.23
C LYS A 8 -11.25 17.70 5.08
N TYR A 9 -11.37 19.03 5.01
CA TYR A 9 -12.12 19.67 3.92
C TYR A 9 -11.45 19.45 2.56
N LEU A 10 -10.12 19.50 2.50
CA LEU A 10 -9.38 19.20 1.28
C LEU A 10 -9.64 17.78 0.78
N ALA A 11 -9.59 16.79 1.68
CA ALA A 11 -9.87 15.39 1.34
C ALA A 11 -11.30 15.19 0.83
N ILE A 12 -12.28 15.87 1.44
CA ILE A 12 -13.67 15.83 0.97
C ILE A 12 -13.78 16.40 -0.46
N VAL A 13 -13.17 17.55 -0.72
CA VAL A 13 -13.19 18.18 -2.05
C VAL A 13 -12.56 17.27 -3.10
N ILE A 14 -11.37 16.73 -2.83
CA ILE A 14 -10.69 15.79 -3.73
C ILE A 14 -11.55 14.54 -3.98
N GLY A 15 -12.17 13.99 -2.93
CA GLY A 15 -13.07 12.83 -3.04
C GLY A 15 -14.28 13.10 -3.91
N VAL A 16 -14.93 14.26 -3.75
CA VAL A 16 -16.07 14.66 -4.59
C VAL A 16 -15.65 14.84 -6.05
N ILE A 17 -14.51 15.50 -6.30
CA ILE A 17 -13.98 15.64 -7.66
C ILE A 17 -13.70 14.26 -8.28
N GLY A 18 -13.07 13.36 -7.52
CA GLY A 18 -12.81 11.99 -7.96
C GLY A 18 -14.09 11.22 -8.32
N LEU A 19 -15.14 11.34 -7.51
CA LEU A 19 -16.43 10.72 -7.79
C LEU A 19 -17.08 11.27 -9.07
N VAL A 20 -17.00 12.58 -9.30
CA VAL A 20 -17.53 13.20 -10.53
C VAL A 20 -16.76 12.71 -11.76
N LEU A 21 -15.43 12.64 -11.68
CA LEU A 21 -14.59 12.14 -12.77
C LEU A 21 -14.85 10.64 -13.03
N LEU A 22 -15.01 9.83 -11.98
CA LEU A 22 -15.38 8.42 -12.09
C LEU A 22 -16.74 8.26 -12.77
N ALA A 23 -17.75 9.03 -12.35
CA ALA A 23 -19.07 9.00 -12.96
C ALA A 23 -19.01 9.35 -14.46
N ARG A 24 -18.15 10.30 -14.85
CA ARG A 24 -17.93 10.62 -16.28
C ARG A 24 -17.35 9.45 -17.06
N ILE A 25 -16.40 8.71 -16.49
CA ILE A 25 -15.83 7.50 -17.11
C ILE A 25 -16.91 6.45 -17.31
N ILE A 26 -17.70 6.17 -16.27
CA ILE A 26 -18.78 5.17 -16.31
C ILE A 26 -19.84 5.53 -17.36
N ILE A 27 -20.21 6.81 -17.46
CA ILE A 27 -21.21 7.28 -18.43
C ILE A 27 -20.68 7.21 -19.87
N ALA A 28 -19.39 7.51 -20.09
CA ALA A 28 -18.81 7.43 -21.43
C ALA A 28 -18.75 5.99 -21.93
N GLY A 29 -18.45 5.03 -21.05
CA GLY A 29 -18.34 3.61 -21.39
C GLY A 29 -17.04 3.27 -22.13
N ASP A 30 -16.60 2.02 -21.98
CA ASP A 30 -15.29 1.56 -22.47
C ASP A 30 -15.19 1.65 -23.99
N ASP A 31 -16.25 1.26 -24.72
CA ASP A 31 -16.29 1.30 -26.19
C ASP A 31 -15.99 2.70 -26.76
N ALA A 32 -16.52 3.76 -26.12
CA ALA A 32 -16.32 5.14 -26.57
C ALA A 32 -14.93 5.69 -26.23
N ILE A 33 -14.38 5.24 -25.09
CA ILE A 33 -13.04 5.65 -24.63
C ILE A 33 -11.97 5.01 -25.52
N GLU A 34 -12.10 3.74 -25.88
CA GLU A 34 -11.14 3.04 -26.74
C GLU A 34 -11.19 3.50 -28.20
N ALA A 35 -12.38 3.89 -28.69
CA ALA A 35 -12.57 4.29 -30.08
C ALA A 35 -11.92 5.64 -30.44
N SER A 36 -11.57 6.49 -29.46
CA SER A 36 -11.03 7.83 -29.75
C SER A 36 -10.06 8.37 -28.69
N ALA A 37 -8.87 8.74 -29.16
CA ALA A 37 -7.82 9.34 -28.33
C ALA A 37 -8.27 10.64 -27.65
N ASP A 38 -9.12 11.43 -28.31
CA ASP A 38 -9.67 12.68 -27.76
C ASP A 38 -10.61 12.43 -26.58
N THR A 39 -11.45 11.39 -26.65
CA THR A 39 -12.36 11.03 -25.54
C THR A 39 -11.58 10.47 -24.37
N GLN A 40 -10.56 9.64 -24.64
CA GLN A 40 -9.62 9.18 -23.61
C GLN A 40 -8.89 10.35 -22.94
N ALA A 41 -8.42 11.34 -23.71
CA ALA A 41 -7.75 12.52 -23.18
C ALA A 41 -8.68 13.41 -22.35
N SER A 42 -9.96 13.52 -22.72
CA SER A 42 -10.93 14.36 -22.01
C SER A 42 -11.59 13.70 -20.80
N VAL A 43 -11.73 12.37 -20.80
CA VAL A 43 -12.52 11.65 -19.80
C VAL A 43 -11.61 10.87 -18.83
N LEU A 44 -10.64 10.13 -19.35
CA LEU A 44 -9.78 9.26 -18.55
C LEU A 44 -8.57 10.01 -17.97
N ALA A 45 -7.89 10.83 -18.78
CA ALA A 45 -6.67 11.53 -18.36
C ALA A 45 -6.87 12.40 -17.10
N PRO A 46 -7.95 13.19 -16.96
CA PRO A 46 -8.16 13.99 -15.75
C PRO A 46 -8.25 13.16 -14.47
N PHE A 47 -8.85 11.97 -14.53
CA PHE A 47 -8.94 11.04 -13.40
C PHE A 47 -7.57 10.45 -13.05
N MET A 48 -6.76 10.11 -14.07
CA MET A 48 -5.40 9.63 -13.86
C MET A 48 -4.51 10.71 -13.23
N PHE A 49 -4.56 11.95 -13.74
CA PHE A 49 -3.79 13.06 -13.17
C PHE A 49 -4.19 13.35 -11.72
N LEU A 50 -5.48 13.31 -11.40
CA LEU A 50 -5.93 13.45 -10.01
C LEU A 50 -5.38 12.33 -9.13
N SER A 51 -5.41 11.08 -9.60
CA SER A 51 -4.88 9.92 -8.88
C SER A 51 -3.37 10.06 -8.64
N TYR A 52 -2.60 10.46 -9.66
CA TYR A 52 -1.16 10.69 -9.51
C TYR A 52 -0.84 11.83 -8.56
N PHE A 53 -1.62 12.91 -8.60
CA PHE A 53 -1.48 14.02 -7.66
C PHE A 53 -1.71 13.57 -6.21
N VAL A 54 -2.79 12.82 -5.96
CA VAL A 54 -3.10 12.29 -4.62
C VAL A 54 -2.02 11.32 -4.16
N MET A 55 -1.58 10.42 -5.03
CA MET A 55 -0.48 9.49 -4.73
C MET A 55 0.79 10.24 -4.34
N ALA A 56 1.20 11.24 -5.13
CA ALA A 56 2.37 12.06 -4.84
C ALA A 56 2.23 12.81 -3.50
N ALA A 57 1.05 13.40 -3.24
CA ALA A 57 0.77 14.08 -1.98
C ALA A 57 0.86 13.14 -0.77
N VAL A 58 0.30 11.93 -0.88
CA VAL A 58 0.36 10.92 0.18
C VAL A 58 1.81 10.48 0.43
N ILE A 59 2.57 10.17 -0.61
CA ILE A 59 3.98 9.82 -0.49
C ILE A 59 4.75 10.94 0.23
N LEU A 60 4.55 12.19 -0.18
CA LEU A 60 5.22 13.34 0.42
C LEU A 60 4.85 13.50 1.90
N LEU A 61 3.56 13.40 2.24
CA LEU A 61 3.09 13.48 3.63
C LEU A 61 3.66 12.34 4.49
N VAL A 62 3.72 11.13 3.96
CA VAL A 62 4.30 9.97 4.66
C VAL A 62 5.79 10.19 4.89
N VAL A 63 6.55 10.59 3.86
CA VAL A 63 7.99 10.86 3.99
C VAL A 63 8.25 11.95 5.03
N ILE A 64 7.52 13.07 5.00
CA ILE A 64 7.66 14.12 6.01
C ILE A 64 7.32 13.60 7.40
N SER A 65 6.23 12.85 7.54
CA SER A 65 5.81 12.32 8.84
C SER A 65 6.85 11.35 9.40
N VAL A 66 7.33 10.42 8.59
CA VAL A 66 8.37 9.45 8.97
C VAL A 66 9.66 10.16 9.37
N VAL A 67 10.15 11.11 8.57
CA VAL A 67 11.39 11.85 8.90
C VAL A 67 11.22 12.67 10.17
N LYS A 68 10.08 13.37 10.32
CA LYS A 68 9.79 14.15 11.51
C LYS A 68 9.75 13.26 12.76
N ASP A 69 9.07 12.13 12.69
CA ASP A 69 8.94 11.19 13.79
C ASP A 69 10.27 10.51 14.12
N LEU A 70 11.13 10.28 13.11
CA LEU A 70 12.47 9.73 13.31
C LEU A 70 13.40 10.70 14.03
N ILE A 71 13.33 12.00 13.71
CA ILE A 71 14.15 13.04 14.34
C ILE A 71 13.72 13.31 15.79
N HIS A 72 12.42 13.35 16.05
CA HIS A 72 11.89 13.67 17.39
C HIS A 72 11.71 12.44 18.28
N GLY A 73 11.73 11.24 17.70
CA GLY A 73 11.47 9.99 18.40
C GLY A 73 12.73 9.26 18.88
N ASP A 74 12.50 8.07 19.45
CA ASP A 74 13.56 7.15 19.83
C ASP A 74 14.06 6.40 18.58
N ILE A 75 15.03 7.00 17.89
CA ILE A 75 15.59 6.45 16.65
C ILE A 75 16.10 5.02 16.83
N LYS A 76 16.58 4.66 18.03
CA LYS A 76 17.12 3.33 18.31
C LYS A 76 16.01 2.28 18.29
N LYS A 77 14.84 2.57 18.89
CA LYS A 77 13.69 1.67 18.83
C LYS A 77 13.14 1.53 17.42
N THR A 78 13.07 2.63 16.68
CA THR A 78 12.62 2.61 15.28
C THR A 78 13.56 1.80 14.40
N LEU A 79 14.89 1.96 14.56
CA LEU A 79 15.87 1.15 13.83
C LEU A 79 15.78 -0.32 14.23
N MET A 80 15.54 -0.61 15.51
CA MET A 80 15.38 -1.97 15.99
C MET A 80 14.13 -2.63 15.40
N SER A 81 13.00 -1.92 15.32
CA SER A 81 11.79 -2.46 14.69
C SER A 81 11.97 -2.67 13.18
N ILE A 82 12.63 -1.72 12.49
CA ILE A 82 12.96 -1.86 11.06
C ILE A 82 13.90 -3.05 10.85
N GLY A 83 14.94 -3.18 11.68
CA GLY A 83 15.89 -4.30 11.62
C GLY A 83 15.20 -5.65 11.85
N ALA A 84 14.35 -5.75 12.86
CA ALA A 84 13.57 -6.96 13.13
C ALA A 84 12.65 -7.32 11.95
N PHE A 85 11.97 -6.32 11.37
CA PHE A 85 11.14 -6.52 10.18
C PHE A 85 11.98 -6.96 8.97
N ALA A 86 13.14 -6.35 8.74
CA ALA A 86 14.05 -6.71 7.66
C ALA A 86 14.56 -8.14 7.78
N VAL A 87 14.85 -8.61 9.01
CA VAL A 87 15.21 -10.02 9.25
C VAL A 87 14.09 -10.97 8.84
N ILE A 88 12.83 -10.62 9.16
CA ILE A 88 11.66 -11.43 8.75
C ILE A 88 11.49 -11.42 7.23
N VAL A 89 11.67 -10.27 6.58
CA VAL A 89 11.61 -10.16 5.11
C VAL A 89 12.68 -11.01 4.45
N LEU A 90 13.91 -10.93 4.94
CA LEU A 90 15.02 -11.75 4.45
C LEU A 90 14.75 -13.24 4.65
N ALA A 91 14.28 -13.64 5.84
CA ALA A 91 13.91 -15.03 6.11
C ALA A 91 12.81 -15.52 5.14
N GLY A 92 11.75 -14.73 4.96
CA GLY A 92 10.67 -15.07 4.04
C GLY A 92 11.11 -15.15 2.58
N TYR A 93 11.99 -14.25 2.14
CA TYR A 93 12.55 -14.28 0.78
C TYR A 93 13.46 -15.50 0.53
N LEU A 94 14.31 -15.85 1.51
CA LEU A 94 15.19 -17.01 1.43
C LEU A 94 14.42 -18.35 1.46
N MET A 95 13.27 -18.38 2.14
CA MET A 95 12.39 -19.54 2.19
C MET A 95 11.46 -19.64 0.98
N ALA A 96 11.27 -18.55 0.23
CA ALA A 96 10.42 -18.53 -0.95
C ALA A 96 11.13 -19.16 -2.15
N SER A 97 10.47 -20.12 -2.78
CA SER A 97 10.93 -20.72 -4.03
C SER A 97 10.68 -19.79 -5.22
N PRO A 98 11.61 -19.73 -6.19
CA PRO A 98 11.40 -19.04 -7.47
C PRO A 98 10.59 -19.87 -8.49
N ASP A 99 10.22 -21.10 -8.13
CA ASP A 99 9.50 -22.01 -9.01
C ASP A 99 8.09 -21.49 -9.29
N LEU A 100 7.70 -21.54 -10.56
CA LEU A 100 6.36 -21.20 -10.99
C LEU A 100 5.36 -22.21 -10.41
N PRO A 101 4.25 -21.75 -9.80
CA PRO A 101 3.18 -22.63 -9.38
C PRO A 101 2.66 -23.45 -10.57
N PRO A 102 2.27 -24.72 -10.35
CA PRO A 102 1.73 -25.55 -11.43
C PRO A 102 0.49 -24.89 -12.04
N GLY A 103 0.55 -24.61 -13.34
CA GLY A 103 -0.52 -23.92 -14.10
C GLY A 103 -0.27 -22.43 -14.39
N VAL A 104 0.86 -21.86 -13.98
CA VAL A 104 1.27 -20.48 -14.32
C VAL A 104 2.39 -20.52 -15.37
N ASP A 105 2.13 -20.00 -16.55
CA ASP A 105 3.13 -19.91 -17.63
C ASP A 105 4.13 -18.76 -17.37
N ALA A 106 5.37 -18.96 -17.82
CA ALA A 106 6.45 -17.99 -17.70
C ALA A 106 6.20 -16.68 -18.49
N THR A 107 5.14 -16.63 -19.32
CA THR A 107 4.69 -15.44 -20.04
C THR A 107 3.84 -14.50 -19.19
N GLU A 108 3.24 -14.98 -18.09
CA GLU A 108 2.37 -14.19 -17.22
C GLU A 108 3.10 -13.64 -15.98
N VAL A 109 4.04 -14.41 -15.41
CA VAL A 109 4.80 -14.02 -14.21
C VAL A 109 6.26 -14.47 -14.34
N SER A 110 7.21 -13.56 -14.12
CA SER A 110 8.63 -13.91 -14.07
C SER A 110 8.95 -14.74 -12.82
N ALA A 111 9.94 -15.62 -12.89
CA ALA A 111 10.38 -16.41 -11.73
C ALA A 111 10.68 -15.53 -10.49
N SER A 112 11.26 -14.35 -10.70
CA SER A 112 11.47 -13.37 -9.63
C SER A 112 10.16 -12.81 -9.07
N GLY A 113 9.19 -12.49 -9.92
CA GLY A 113 7.86 -12.05 -9.49
C GLY A 113 7.17 -13.10 -8.63
N SER A 114 7.22 -14.36 -9.05
CA SER A 114 6.68 -15.50 -8.29
C SER A 114 7.35 -15.65 -6.91
N GLN A 115 8.68 -15.54 -6.86
CA GLN A 115 9.44 -15.59 -5.61
C GLN A 115 9.02 -14.48 -4.63
N TRP A 116 8.84 -13.24 -5.11
CA TRP A 116 8.41 -12.12 -4.26
C TRP A 116 6.98 -12.30 -3.72
N VAL A 117 6.08 -12.87 -4.51
CA VAL A 117 4.72 -13.21 -4.07
C VAL A 117 4.76 -14.30 -3.00
N GLY A 118 5.52 -15.38 -3.24
CA GLY A 118 5.73 -16.46 -2.26
C GLY A 118 6.36 -15.96 -0.97
N ALA A 119 7.38 -15.09 -1.08
CA ALA A 119 8.01 -14.43 0.06
C ALA A 119 7.00 -13.59 0.84
N GLY A 120 6.15 -12.81 0.16
CA GLY A 120 5.09 -12.03 0.77
C GLY A 120 4.13 -12.87 1.63
N LEU A 121 3.73 -14.04 1.12
CA LEU A 121 2.89 -14.99 1.87
C LEU A 121 3.61 -15.54 3.11
N ILE A 122 4.87 -15.97 2.96
CA ILE A 122 5.66 -16.50 4.08
C ILE A 122 5.85 -15.43 5.16
N ILE A 123 6.22 -14.20 4.77
CA ILE A 123 6.36 -13.05 5.67
C ILE A 123 5.04 -12.80 6.41
N PHE A 124 3.92 -12.81 5.68
CA PHE A 124 2.60 -12.64 6.27
C PHE A 124 2.30 -13.71 7.33
N TYR A 125 2.54 -14.98 7.03
CA TYR A 125 2.31 -16.06 8.00
C TYR A 125 3.20 -15.97 9.24
N ILE A 126 4.48 -15.61 9.08
CA ILE A 126 5.39 -15.37 10.21
C ILE A 126 4.84 -14.24 11.09
N LEU A 127 4.50 -13.10 10.49
CA LEU A 127 3.99 -11.95 11.23
C LEU A 127 2.64 -12.23 11.89
N ALA A 128 1.76 -12.98 11.23
CA ALA A 128 0.48 -13.39 11.78
C ALA A 128 0.67 -14.28 13.02
N ALA A 129 1.57 -15.27 12.96
CA ALA A 129 1.88 -16.11 14.10
C ALA A 129 2.46 -15.30 15.28
N VAL A 130 3.39 -14.39 15.01
CA VAL A 130 3.97 -13.48 16.02
C VAL A 130 2.88 -12.59 16.64
N ALA A 131 1.99 -12.03 15.84
CA ALA A 131 0.91 -11.17 16.31
C ALA A 131 -0.07 -11.93 17.23
N ILE A 132 -0.50 -13.13 16.81
CA ILE A 132 -1.38 -14.00 17.62
C ILE A 132 -0.70 -14.34 18.95
N GLY A 133 0.57 -14.76 18.91
CA GLY A 133 1.34 -15.08 20.12
C GLY A 133 1.47 -13.88 21.07
N ALA A 134 1.74 -12.68 20.52
CA ALA A 134 1.84 -11.45 21.30
C ALA A 134 0.50 -11.07 21.95
N MET A 135 -0.63 -11.24 21.23
CA MET A 135 -1.96 -10.97 21.77
C MET A 135 -2.32 -11.94 22.91
N ILE A 136 -2.05 -13.24 22.75
CA ILE A 136 -2.29 -14.25 23.80
C ILE A 136 -1.44 -13.93 25.02
N PHE A 137 -0.14 -13.69 24.84
CA PHE A 137 0.77 -13.36 25.93
C PHE A 137 0.32 -12.10 26.68
N SER A 138 -0.04 -11.04 25.95
CA SER A 138 -0.56 -9.81 26.54
C SER A 138 -1.88 -10.03 27.27
N GLY A 139 -2.75 -10.88 26.75
CA GLY A 139 -4.03 -11.24 27.37
C GLY A 139 -3.85 -11.98 28.69
N VAL A 140 -3.05 -13.04 28.70
CA VAL A 140 -2.75 -13.84 29.90
C VAL A 140 -2.05 -13.00 30.97
N LYS A 141 -1.06 -12.19 30.59
CA LYS A 141 -0.35 -11.31 31.51
C LYS A 141 -1.28 -10.27 32.17
N LYS A 142 -2.33 -9.85 31.48
CA LYS A 142 -3.32 -8.90 32.00
C LYS A 142 -4.34 -9.55 32.95
N LEU A 143 -4.55 -10.86 32.85
CA LEU A 143 -5.43 -11.64 33.73
C LEU A 143 -4.71 -12.14 35.00
N GLY A 144 -3.39 -12.34 34.93
CA GLY A 144 -2.56 -12.74 36.06
C GLY A 144 -2.08 -11.58 36.95
N LYS A 145 -2.51 -10.35 36.65
CA LYS A 145 -2.40 -9.16 37.50
C LYS A 145 -3.79 -8.72 37.89
#